data_AF-A0A2R6LRY4-F1
#
_entry.id   AF-A0A2R6LRY4-F1
#
_cell.length_a   1.000
_cell.length_b   1.000
_cell.length_c   1.000
_cell.angle_alpha   90.00
_cell.angle_beta   90.00
_cell.angle_gamma   90.00
#
_symmetry.space_group_name_H-M   'P 1'
#
loop_
_entity.id
_entity.type
_entity.pdbx_description
1 polymer ?
#
loop_
_entity_poly.entity_id
_entity_poly.type
_entity_poly.pdbx_seq_one_letter_code
_entity_poly.pdbx_strand_id
1 'polypeptide(L)'
;MTTLVACIDRAGDLVGGGEPPVVGREAVESLVVDVGVTDPEDSQVNCLLEGLRVGEDLSEDGEEAVVAVLSGVEDAVGADRAIARQVEALVDEYGLESAVVVVDSADDERLVPIVES
;
A
#
# COMPACT_ATOMS: atom_id res chain seq x y z
N MET A 1 11.97 -3.96 -15.00
CA MET A 1 11.62 -4.33 -13.64
C MET A 1 10.84 -3.19 -13.06
N THR A 2 9.55 -3.43 -12.93
CA THR A 2 8.61 -2.50 -12.31
C THR A 2 8.21 -3.11 -10.97
N THR A 3 8.58 -2.42 -9.89
CA THR A 3 8.40 -2.88 -8.51
C THR A 3 7.23 -2.15 -7.87
N LEU A 4 6.27 -2.90 -7.33
CA LEU A 4 5.23 -2.35 -6.46
C LEU A 4 5.79 -2.14 -5.06
N VAL A 5 5.61 -0.95 -4.49
CA VAL A 5 5.81 -0.71 -3.06
C VAL A 5 4.43 -0.61 -2.42
N ALA A 6 4.00 -1.70 -1.79
CA ALA A 6 2.65 -1.87 -1.26
C ALA A 6 2.61 -1.62 0.26
N CYS A 7 1.97 -0.52 0.67
CA CYS A 7 1.53 -0.32 2.05
C CYS A 7 0.19 -1.04 2.24
N ILE A 8 0.08 -1.89 3.25
CA ILE A 8 -1.11 -2.71 3.47
C ILE A 8 -1.89 -2.23 4.69
N ASP A 9 -3.17 -1.93 4.49
CA ASP A 9 -4.14 -1.65 5.55
C ASP A 9 -5.28 -2.68 5.46
N ARG A 10 -5.20 -3.76 6.24
CA ARG A 10 -6.25 -4.78 6.25
C ARG A 10 -7.52 -4.31 6.96
N ALA A 11 -7.40 -3.39 7.92
CA ALA A 11 -8.51 -2.93 8.75
C ALA A 11 -9.47 -2.01 7.97
N GLY A 12 -8.96 -1.32 6.95
CA GLY A 12 -9.78 -0.47 6.09
C GLY A 12 -10.04 0.93 6.66
N ASP A 13 -9.34 1.30 7.72
CA ASP A 13 -9.53 2.58 8.40
C ASP A 13 -8.66 3.70 7.83
N LEU A 14 -7.61 3.36 7.09
CA LEU A 14 -6.65 4.33 6.57
C LEU A 14 -7.25 5.27 5.52
N VAL A 15 -8.01 4.72 4.57
CA VAL A 15 -8.50 5.51 3.43
C VAL A 15 -9.70 6.39 3.78
N GLY A 16 -10.27 6.25 4.99
CA GLY A 16 -11.28 7.19 5.52
C GLY A 16 -12.50 7.43 4.62
N GLY A 17 -12.80 6.53 3.68
CA GLY A 17 -13.85 6.68 2.65
C GLY A 17 -13.37 7.04 1.23
N GLY A 18 -12.07 7.21 1.00
CA GLY A 18 -11.46 7.15 -0.33
C GLY A 18 -11.58 5.75 -0.95
N GLU A 19 -11.56 5.65 -2.28
CA GLU A 19 -11.62 4.38 -3.00
C GLU A 19 -10.22 3.76 -3.09
N PRO A 20 -9.92 2.65 -2.40
CA PRO A 20 -8.65 1.96 -2.57
C PRO A 20 -8.60 1.24 -3.94
N PRO A 21 -7.40 1.09 -4.54
CA PRO A 21 -6.11 1.46 -3.97
C PRO A 21 -5.76 2.93 -4.17
N VAL A 22 -4.98 3.52 -3.25
CA VAL A 22 -4.38 4.85 -3.44
C VAL A 22 -3.04 4.65 -4.14
N VAL A 23 -2.90 5.10 -5.38
CA VAL A 23 -1.75 4.78 -6.24
C VAL A 23 -0.98 6.04 -6.61
N GLY A 24 0.35 5.94 -6.57
CA GLY A 24 1.27 6.98 -6.99
C GLY A 24 1.76 7.85 -5.83
N ARG A 25 3.01 8.32 -5.96
CA ARG A 25 3.72 9.09 -4.93
C ARG A 25 2.91 10.28 -4.41
N GLU A 26 2.42 11.13 -5.30
CA GLU A 26 1.69 12.35 -4.92
C GLU A 26 0.39 12.03 -4.14
N ALA A 27 -0.31 10.96 -4.53
CA ALA A 27 -1.53 10.54 -3.85
C ALA A 27 -1.22 10.00 -2.44
N VAL A 28 -0.14 9.23 -2.30
CA VAL A 28 0.32 8.70 -1.01
C VAL A 28 0.86 9.81 -0.11
N GLU A 29 1.61 10.79 -0.64
CA GLU A 29 2.05 11.97 0.12
C GLU A 29 0.86 12.77 0.66
N SER A 30 -0.19 12.97 -0.14
CA SER A 30 -1.42 13.61 0.33
C SER A 30 -2.06 12.81 1.46
N LEU A 31 -2.18 11.49 1.29
CA LEU A 31 -2.77 10.61 2.29
C LEU A 31 -2.01 10.63 3.61
N VAL A 32 -0.66 10.63 3.58
CA VAL A 32 0.18 10.75 4.78
C VAL A 32 -0.16 12.02 5.57
N VAL A 33 -0.33 13.14 4.88
CA VAL A 33 -0.67 14.42 5.52
C VAL A 33 -2.06 14.35 6.14
N ASP A 34 -3.04 13.79 5.43
CA ASP A 34 -4.42 13.67 5.91
C ASP A 34 -4.52 12.77 7.15
N VAL A 35 -3.87 11.60 7.12
CA VAL A 35 -3.80 10.65 8.24
C VAL A 35 -3.04 11.29 9.40
N GLY A 36 -1.85 11.83 9.17
CA GLY A 36 -0.99 12.39 10.22
C GLY A 36 -1.53 13.67 10.86
N VAL A 37 -2.34 14.47 10.16
CA VAL A 37 -3.07 15.61 10.76
C VAL A 37 -4.21 15.13 11.65
N THR A 38 -4.84 14.01 11.29
CA THR A 38 -5.95 13.42 12.04
C THR A 38 -5.46 12.73 13.31
N ASP A 39 -4.46 11.86 13.18
CA ASP A 39 -3.79 11.18 14.29
C ASP A 39 -2.28 11.01 13.99
N PRO A 40 -1.42 11.88 14.52
CA PRO A 40 0.02 11.77 14.30
C PRO A 40 0.69 10.61 15.05
N GLU A 41 -0.01 9.96 16.00
CA GLU A 41 0.51 8.81 16.74
C GLU A 41 0.17 7.47 16.04
N ASP A 42 -0.66 7.51 15.00
CA ASP A 42 -1.02 6.34 14.21
C ASP A 42 0.20 5.74 13.52
N SER A 43 0.42 4.42 13.72
CA SER A 43 1.54 3.70 13.13
C SER A 43 1.50 3.67 11.61
N GLN A 44 0.32 3.83 11.02
CA GLN A 44 0.14 3.88 9.57
C GLN A 44 0.85 5.06 8.92
N VAL A 45 1.01 6.19 9.64
CA VAL A 45 1.83 7.32 9.15
C VAL A 45 3.25 6.86 8.83
N ASN A 46 3.83 6.01 9.69
CA ASN A 46 5.18 5.48 9.46
C ASN A 46 5.20 4.45 8.32
N CYS A 47 4.15 3.64 8.18
CA CYS A 47 3.99 2.70 7.07
C CYS A 47 4.04 3.42 5.71
N LEU A 48 3.26 4.49 5.59
CA LEU A 48 3.18 5.28 4.36
C LEU A 48 4.49 6.04 4.08
N LEU A 49 5.10 6.64 5.10
CA LEU A 49 6.40 7.31 4.96
C LEU A 49 7.49 6.34 4.51
N GLU A 50 7.51 5.12 5.04
CA GLU A 50 8.46 4.09 4.62
C GLU A 50 8.19 3.64 3.17
N GLY A 51 6.93 3.47 2.77
CA GLY A 51 6.58 3.17 1.37
C GLY A 51 7.07 4.25 0.39
N LEU A 52 6.90 5.53 0.74
CA LEU A 52 7.43 6.65 -0.05
C LEU A 52 8.96 6.62 -0.14
N ARG A 53 9.63 6.38 0.99
CA ARG A 53 11.10 6.31 1.07
C ARG A 53 11.65 5.17 0.21
N VAL A 54 11.08 3.97 0.33
CA VAL A 54 11.49 2.79 -0.47
C VAL A 54 11.25 3.03 -1.96
N GLY A 55 10.12 3.64 -2.33
CA GLY A 55 9.85 3.99 -3.73
C GLY A 55 10.87 4.98 -4.31
N GLU A 56 11.34 5.93 -3.50
CA GLU A 56 12.42 6.86 -3.87
C GLU A 56 13.75 6.13 -4.02
N ASP A 57 14.15 5.32 -3.04
CA ASP A 57 15.39 4.53 -3.08
C ASP A 57 15.48 3.68 -4.37
N LEU A 58 14.39 2.97 -4.72
CA LEU A 58 14.31 2.16 -5.94
C LEU A 58 14.44 3.02 -7.22
N SER A 59 13.81 4.19 -7.23
CA SER A 59 13.87 5.12 -8.36
C SER A 59 15.29 5.69 -8.54
N GLU A 60 15.99 5.98 -7.44
CA GLU A 60 17.39 6.44 -7.45
C GLU A 60 18.34 5.35 -7.97
N ASP A 61 18.05 4.09 -7.71
CA ASP A 61 18.78 2.92 -8.23
C ASP A 61 18.44 2.59 -9.70
N GLY A 62 17.50 3.33 -10.31
CA GLY A 62 17.10 3.20 -11.71
C GLY A 62 16.04 2.14 -11.98
N GLU A 63 15.35 1.68 -10.95
CA GLU A 63 14.18 0.80 -11.05
C GLU A 63 12.89 1.62 -11.17
N GLU A 64 11.89 1.11 -11.88
CA GLU A 64 10.57 1.75 -11.93
C GLU A 64 9.77 1.33 -10.69
N ALA A 65 9.38 2.29 -9.85
CA ALA A 65 8.66 2.02 -8.61
C ALA A 65 7.23 2.59 -8.66
N VAL A 66 6.25 1.75 -8.33
CA VAL A 66 4.85 2.14 -8.16
C VAL A 66 4.52 2.05 -6.67
N VAL A 67 4.40 3.19 -5.99
CA VAL A 67 3.96 3.22 -4.58
C VAL A 67 2.44 3.15 -4.55
N ALA A 68 1.87 2.23 -3.78
CA ALA A 68 0.44 2.12 -3.62
C ALA A 68 0.05 1.70 -2.20
N VAL A 69 -1.15 2.12 -1.80
CA VAL A 69 -1.78 1.70 -0.55
C VAL A 69 -2.96 0.82 -0.86
N LEU A 70 -2.90 -0.41 -0.37
CA LEU A 70 -3.92 -1.42 -0.55
C LEU A 70 -4.71 -1.52 0.75
N SER A 71 -6.02 -1.34 0.66
CA SER A 71 -6.86 -1.27 1.84
C SER A 71 -8.05 -2.22 1.75
N GLY A 72 -8.31 -2.91 2.86
CA GLY A 72 -9.45 -3.80 3.01
C GLY A 72 -10.75 -3.03 3.09
N VAL A 73 -11.82 -3.62 2.57
CA VAL A 73 -13.19 -3.21 2.90
C VAL A 73 -13.92 -4.47 3.34
N GLU A 74 -14.86 -4.35 4.29
CA GLU A 74 -15.74 -5.42 4.80
C GLU A 74 -15.15 -6.30 5.94
N ASP A 75 -15.66 -7.53 6.08
CA ASP A 75 -15.18 -8.51 7.06
C ASP A 75 -13.79 -9.06 6.70
N ALA A 76 -13.19 -9.83 7.60
CA ALA A 76 -11.84 -10.38 7.44
C ALA A 76 -11.62 -11.10 6.09
N VAL A 77 -12.62 -11.80 5.54
CA VAL A 77 -12.48 -12.51 4.26
C VAL A 77 -12.72 -11.57 3.09
N GLY A 78 -13.63 -10.60 3.25
CA GLY A 78 -13.86 -9.52 2.29
C GLY A 78 -12.60 -8.68 2.08
N ALA A 79 -11.94 -8.27 3.17
CA ALA A 79 -10.70 -7.50 3.15
C ALA A 79 -9.59 -8.21 2.37
N ASP A 80 -9.32 -9.49 2.71
CA ASP A 80 -8.30 -10.30 2.02
C ASP A 80 -8.57 -10.36 0.51
N ARG A 81 -9.83 -10.59 0.10
CA ARG A 81 -10.23 -10.65 -1.31
C ARG A 81 -10.20 -9.27 -1.98
N ALA A 82 -10.51 -8.21 -1.26
CA ALA A 82 -10.45 -6.85 -1.79
C ALA A 82 -9.01 -6.48 -2.13
N ILE A 83 -8.08 -6.78 -1.23
CA ILE A 83 -6.65 -6.54 -1.44
C ILE A 83 -6.12 -7.41 -2.58
N ALA A 84 -6.51 -8.70 -2.66
CA ALA A 84 -6.14 -9.55 -3.80
C ALA A 84 -6.57 -8.94 -5.16
N ARG A 85 -7.80 -8.42 -5.27
CA ARG A 85 -8.27 -7.75 -6.49
C ARG A 85 -7.50 -6.47 -6.80
N GLN A 86 -7.10 -5.71 -5.78
CA GLN A 86 -6.29 -4.51 -5.97
C GLN A 86 -4.89 -4.86 -6.47
N VAL A 87 -4.25 -5.89 -5.92
CA VAL A 87 -2.96 -6.41 -6.41
C VAL A 87 -3.10 -6.84 -7.87
N GLU A 88 -4.09 -7.68 -8.20
CA GLU A 88 -4.33 -8.15 -9.58
C GLU A 88 -4.50 -6.97 -10.56
N ALA A 89 -5.29 -5.95 -10.18
CA ALA A 89 -5.49 -4.77 -11.00
C ALA A 89 -4.19 -3.99 -11.24
N LEU A 90 -3.35 -3.81 -10.21
CA LEU A 90 -2.06 -3.13 -10.33
C LEU A 90 -1.07 -3.93 -11.17
N VAL A 91 -1.06 -5.26 -11.06
CA VAL A 91 -0.21 -6.12 -11.90
C VAL A 91 -0.58 -5.94 -13.37
N ASP A 92 -1.88 -5.97 -13.70
CA ASP A 92 -2.36 -5.80 -15.06
C ASP A 92 -2.12 -4.38 -15.62
N GLU A 93 -2.27 -3.34 -14.78
CA GLU A 93 -2.14 -1.93 -15.19
C GLU A 93 -0.67 -1.51 -15.38
N TYR A 94 0.21 -1.92 -14.46
CA TYR A 94 1.61 -1.46 -14.41
C TYR A 94 2.62 -2.50 -14.89
N GLY A 95 2.20 -3.73 -15.17
CA GLY A 95 3.11 -4.80 -15.59
C GLY A 95 4.14 -5.16 -14.52
N LEU A 96 3.69 -5.23 -13.26
CA LEU A 96 4.56 -5.44 -12.10
C LEU A 96 5.33 -6.77 -12.18
N GLU A 97 6.62 -6.73 -11.85
CA GLU A 97 7.52 -7.91 -11.87
C GLU A 97 8.02 -8.30 -10.47
N SER A 98 7.85 -7.39 -9.49
CA SER A 98 8.34 -7.52 -8.12
C SER A 98 7.48 -6.67 -7.18
N ALA A 99 7.52 -7.00 -5.88
CA ALA A 99 6.86 -6.22 -4.85
C ALA A 99 7.74 -6.09 -3.60
N VAL A 100 7.67 -4.93 -2.95
CA VAL A 100 8.12 -4.68 -1.59
C VAL A 100 6.89 -4.39 -0.76
N VAL A 101 6.65 -5.18 0.29
CA VAL A 101 5.49 -5.03 1.17
C VAL A 101 5.91 -4.30 2.43
N VAL A 102 5.18 -3.24 2.77
CA VAL A 102 5.36 -2.43 3.98
C VAL A 102 4.12 -2.61 4.86
N VAL A 103 4.35 -3.02 6.11
CA VAL A 103 3.30 -3.28 7.11
C VAL A 103 3.69 -2.65 8.44
N ASP A 104 2.70 -2.19 9.20
CA ASP A 104 2.89 -1.67 10.56
C ASP A 104 2.35 -2.61 11.64
N SER A 105 1.54 -3.61 11.27
CA SER A 105 0.94 -4.57 12.19
C SER A 105 1.13 -6.04 11.77
N ALA A 106 1.07 -6.93 12.77
CA ALA A 106 1.09 -8.38 12.55
C ALA A 106 -0.19 -8.91 11.88
N ASP A 107 -1.27 -8.14 11.89
CA ASP A 107 -2.50 -8.53 11.19
C ASP A 107 -2.41 -8.21 9.69
N ASP A 108 -1.69 -7.15 9.29
CA ASP A 108 -1.41 -6.84 7.88
C ASP A 108 -0.39 -7.80 7.26
N GLU A 109 0.60 -8.25 8.04
CA GLU A 109 1.59 -9.25 7.61
C GLU A 109 0.93 -10.54 7.08
N ARG A 110 -0.29 -10.87 7.53
CA ARG A 110 -1.05 -12.04 7.06
C ARG A 110 -1.43 -11.96 5.58
N LEU A 111 -1.33 -10.79 4.97
CA LEU A 111 -1.66 -10.56 3.56
C LEU A 111 -0.45 -10.71 2.63
N VAL A 112 0.76 -10.82 3.17
CA VAL A 112 1.97 -11.08 2.37
C VAL A 112 1.79 -12.26 1.40
N PRO A 113 1.22 -13.42 1.79
CA PRO A 113 1.02 -14.54 0.86
C PRO A 113 0.10 -14.23 -0.32
N ILE A 114 -0.75 -13.20 -0.24
CA ILE A 114 -1.61 -12.76 -1.35
C ILE A 114 -0.79 -11.96 -2.37
N VAL A 115 0.17 -11.16 -1.89
CA VAL A 115 1.05 -10.35 -2.75
C VAL A 115 2.11 -11.21 -3.43
N GLU A 116 2.55 -12.30 -2.79
CA GLU A 116 3.55 -13.23 -3.34
C GLU A 116 3.01 -14.24 -4.37
N SER A 117 1.69 -14.33 -4.56
CA SER A 117 1.03 -15.33 -5.40
C SER A 117 0.98 -14.96 -6.87
#